data_AF-A0A9N9ERG7-F1
#
_entry.id   AF-A0A9N9ERG7-F1
#
_cell.length_a   1.000
_cell.length_b   1.000
_cell.length_c   1.000
_cell.angle_alpha   90.00
_cell.angle_beta   90.00
_cell.angle_gamma   90.00
#
_symmetry.space_group_name_H-M   'P 1'
#
loop_
_entity.id
_entity.type
_entity.pdbx_description
1 polymer ?
#
loop_
_entity_poly.entity_id
_entity_poly.type
_entity_poly.pdbx_seq_one_letter_code
_entity_poly.pdbx_strand_id
1 'polypeptide(L)' 'MPDFGYEIVDFQYNTWQITSWTSLEKRITGPEFEAGGVPAGWHCCAQFALALWNPEDPTSYVFHCTYVLNCLSFV' A
#
# COMPACT_ATOMS: atom_id res chain seq x y z
N MET A 1 6.86 -3.39 -12.34
CA MET A 1 5.44 -3.04 -12.57
C MET A 1 5.22 -3.13 -14.07
N PRO A 2 4.25 -3.91 -14.58
CA PRO A 2 3.97 -3.94 -16.02
C PRO A 2 3.57 -2.54 -16.50
N ASP A 3 4.07 -2.13 -17.66
CA ASP A 3 3.67 -0.89 -18.29
C ASP A 3 2.31 -1.10 -18.97
N PHE A 4 1.26 -0.57 -18.36
CA PHE A 4 -0.11 -0.68 -18.86
C PHE A 4 -0.51 0.49 -19.76
N GLY A 5 0.41 1.43 -20.06
CA GLY A 5 0.11 2.62 -20.86
C GLY A 5 -0.80 3.64 -20.16
N TYR A 6 -1.00 3.52 -18.85
CA TYR A 6 -1.65 4.54 -18.02
C TYR A 6 -0.61 5.49 -17.42
N GLU A 7 -0.95 6.77 -17.35
CA GLU A 7 -0.10 7.74 -16.66
C GLU A 7 -0.17 7.53 -15.15
N ILE A 8 0.99 7.39 -14.52
CA ILE A 8 1.11 7.35 -13.06
C ILE A 8 0.96 8.78 -12.57
N VAL A 9 -0.19 9.08 -11.97
CA VAL A 9 -0.49 10.41 -11.42
C VAL A 9 0.30 10.66 -10.13
N ASP A 10 0.50 9.62 -9.33
CA ASP A 10 1.16 9.72 -8.03
C ASP A 10 1.88 8.41 -7.66
N PHE A 11 3.04 8.51 -7.00
CA PHE A 11 3.82 7.39 -6.50
C PHE A 11 4.34 7.71 -5.11
N GLN A 12 3.85 6.97 -4.11
CA GLN A 12 4.16 7.21 -2.71
C GLN A 12 4.47 5.90 -1.99
N TYR A 13 5.26 5.98 -0.93
CA TYR A 13 5.53 4.88 -0.02
C TYR A 13 5.21 5.31 1.41
N ASN A 14 4.59 4.41 2.16
CA ASN A 14 4.31 4.59 3.58
C ASN A 14 4.91 3.44 4.36
N THR A 15 5.56 3.76 5.47
CA THR A 15 6.21 2.78 6.34
C THR A 15 5.48 2.72 7.67
N TRP A 16 5.00 1.54 8.02
CA TRP A 16 4.39 1.27 9.31
C TRP A 16 5.28 0.36 10.16
N GLN A 17 5.80 0.91 11.25
CA GLN A 17 6.55 0.14 12.24
C GLN A 17 5.58 -0.56 13.19
N ILE A 18 5.58 -1.88 13.18
CA ILE A 18 4.78 -2.71 14.07
C ILE A 18 5.65 -3.16 15.24
N THR A 19 5.26 -2.76 16.46
CA THR A 19 5.94 -3.12 17.71
C THR A 19 5.19 -4.24 18.42
N SER A 20 5.91 -5.06 19.19
CA SER A 20 5.32 -6.10 20.07
C SER A 20 4.39 -7.08 19.33
N TRP A 21 4.84 -7.62 18.20
CA TRP A 21 4.10 -8.57 17.34
C TRP A 21 3.33 -9.68 18.09
N THR A 22 3.88 -10.16 19.20
CA THR A 22 3.33 -11.28 19.99
C THR A 22 2.10 -10.90 20.81
N SER A 23 1.90 -9.61 21.10
CA SER A 23 0.76 -9.10 21.88
C SER A 23 -0.33 -8.47 21.02
N LEU A 24 -0.19 -8.50 19.69
CA LEU A 24 -1.15 -7.89 18.78
C LEU A 24 -2.39 -8.77 18.62
N GLU A 25 -3.51 -8.11 18.34
CA GLU A 25 -4.76 -8.79 17.98
C GLU A 25 -4.64 -9.47 16.61
N LYS A 26 -5.57 -10.39 16.31
CA LYS A 26 -5.61 -11.12 15.04
C LYS A 26 -5.71 -10.21 13.81
N ARG A 27 -6.23 -8.99 13.96
CA ARG A 27 -6.35 -8.00 12.90
C ARG A 27 -6.02 -6.62 13.46
N ILE A 28 -5.18 -5.90 12.74
CA ILE A 28 -4.79 -4.53 13.07
C ILE A 28 -4.89 -3.67 11.80
N THR A 29 -5.22 -2.40 11.99
CA THR A 29 -5.29 -1.41 10.89
C THR A 29 -4.09 -0.48 11.02
N GLY A 30 -3.43 -0.22 9.89
CA GLY A 30 -2.30 0.70 9.84
C GLY A 30 -2.72 2.17 9.98
N PRO A 31 -1.76 3.10 10.02
CA PRO A 31 -2.06 4.52 9.96
C PRO A 31 -2.77 4.88 8.65
N GLU A 32 -3.63 5.90 8.70
CA GLU A 32 -4.19 6.51 7.50
C GLU A 32 -3.07 7.14 6.67
N PHE A 33 -3.15 7.01 5.35
CA PHE A 33 -2.25 7.66 4.42
C PHE A 33 -3.03 8.15 3.20
N GLU A 34 -2.58 9.26 2.63
CA GLU A 34 -3.13 9.77 1.38
C GLU A 34 -2.51 9.02 0.21
N ALA A 35 -3.29 8.81 -0.85
CA ALA A 35 -2.82 8.24 -2.11
C ALA A 35 -3.61 8.85 -3.27
N GLY A 36 -2.91 9.29 -4.33
CA GLY A 36 -3.53 9.59 -5.61
C GLY A 36 -3.90 11.05 -5.86
N GLY A 37 -3.98 11.91 -4.84
CA GLY A 37 -4.08 13.38 -4.99
C GLY A 37 -5.11 13.90 -6.01
N VAL A 38 -6.16 13.12 -6.30
CA VAL A 38 -7.06 13.40 -7.42
C VAL A 38 -8.10 14.46 -7.07
N PRO A 39 -8.53 15.30 -8.04
CA PRO A 39 -9.59 16.28 -7.82
C PRO A 39 -10.90 15.62 -7.37
N ALA A 40 -11.69 16.37 -6.59
CA ALA A 40 -13.02 15.91 -6.16
C ALA A 40 -13.89 15.53 -7.37
N GLY A 41 -14.53 14.35 -7.29
CA GLY A 41 -15.39 13.81 -8.36
C GLY A 41 -14.70 12.91 -9.38
N TRP A 42 -13.40 12.62 -9.21
CA TRP A 42 -12.65 11.68 -10.06
C TRP A 42 -12.50 10.32 -9.38
N HIS A 43 -12.48 9.26 -10.19
CA HIS A 43 -12.12 7.91 -9.75
C HIS A 43 -10.68 7.62 -10.18
N CYS A 44 -9.88 7.02 -9.28
CA CYS A 44 -8.55 6.53 -9.61
C CYS A 44 -8.43 5.03 -9.37
N CYS A 45 -7.66 4.35 -10.21
CA CYS A 45 -7.17 3.00 -9.94
C CYS A 45 -5.87 3.14 -9.14
N ALA A 46 -5.78 2.47 -8.00
CA ALA A 46 -4.56 2.42 -7.21
C ALA A 46 -3.90 1.06 -7.36
N GLN A 47 -2.63 1.06 -7.77
CA GLN A 47 -1.78 -0.10 -7.65
C GLN A 47 -0.91 0.06 -6.41
N PHE A 48 -0.90 -0.93 -5.54
CA PHE A 48 -0.08 -0.91 -4.34
C PHE A 48 0.64 -2.25 -4.15
N ALA A 49 1.72 -2.22 -3.39
CA ALA A 49 2.41 -3.41 -2.95
C ALA A 49 2.61 -3.34 -1.45
N LEU A 50 2.53 -4.49 -0.79
CA LEU A 50 2.83 -4.61 0.63
C LEU A 50 4.18 -5.30 0.79
N ALA A 51 5.10 -4.63 1.47
CA ALA A 51 6.37 -5.20 1.90
C ALA A 51 6.36 -5.34 3.42
N LEU A 52 6.54 -6.56 3.91
CA LEU A 52 6.81 -6.83 5.32
C LEU A 52 8.28 -7.25 5.44
N TRP A 53 9.06 -6.57 6.27
CA TRP A 53 10.47 -6.87 6.45
C TRP A 53 10.89 -6.80 7.92
N ASN A 54 11.98 -7.51 8.24
CA ASN A 54 12.65 -7.37 9.53
C ASN A 54 13.60 -6.16 9.49
N PRO A 55 13.43 -5.14 10.37
CA PRO A 55 14.35 -4.01 10.41
C PRO A 55 15.78 -4.37 10.84
N GLU A 56 15.97 -5.46 11.60
CA GLU A 56 17.29 -5.93 12.04
C GLU A 56 18.03 -6.73 10.95
N ASP A 57 17.27 -7.34 10.02
CA ASP A 57 17.80 -8.07 8.88
C ASP A 57 16.97 -7.75 7.62
N PRO A 58 17.37 -6.71 6.85
CA PRO A 58 16.64 -6.26 5.65
C PRO A 58 16.57 -7.30 4.53
N THR A 59 17.37 -8.38 4.60
CA THR A 59 17.31 -9.47 3.61
C THR A 59 16.15 -10.41 3.87
N SER A 60 15.62 -10.43 5.10
CA SER A 60 14.42 -11.17 5.49
C SER A 60 13.18 -10.32 5.25
N TYR A 61 12.54 -10.51 4.10
CA TYR A 61 11.31 -9.84 3.74
C TYR A 61 10.35 -10.74 2.97
N VAL A 62 9.06 -10.44 3.11
CA VAL A 62 7.99 -10.99 2.30
C VAL A 62 7.32 -9.83 1.58
N PHE A 63 7.12 -10.00 0.28
CA PHE A 63 6.58 -8.96 -0.58
C PHE A 63 5.40 -9.50 -1.39
N HIS A 64 4.29 -8.76 -1.39
CA HIS A 64 3.12 -9.06 -2.18
C HIS A 64 2.77 -7.89 -3.09
N CYS A 65 2.94 -8.11 -4.40
CA CYS A 65 2.38 -7.24 -5.43
C CYS A 65 0.94 -7.63 -5.68
N THR A 66 0.01 -6.72 -5.41
CA THR A 66 -1.37 -6.88 -5.89
C THR A 66 -1.62 -5.98 -7.09
N TYR A 67 -2.35 -6.50 -8.07
CA TYR A 67 -2.77 -5.78 -9.28
C TYR A 67 -4.28 -5.52 -9.15
N VAL A 68 -4.69 -4.53 -8.37
CA VAL A 68 -6.12 -4.21 -8.27
C VAL A 68 -6.51 -3.22 -9.37
N LEU A 69 -6.98 -3.77 -10.50
CA LEU A 69 -7.71 -3.06 -11.55
C LEU A 69 -9.21 -3.05 -11.22
N ASN A 70 -9.60 -2.48 -10.09
CA ASN A 70 -11.00 -2.12 -9.84
C ASN A 70 -11.03 -0.74 -9.19
N CYS A 71 -11.80 0.16 -9.79
CA CYS A 71 -12.09 1.50 -9.27
C CYS A 71 -12.52 1.37 -7.81
N LEU A 72 -11.62 1.67 -6.88
CA LEU A 72 -11.94 1.78 -5.47
C LEU A 72 -12.80 3.04 -5.34
N SER A 73 -14.11 2.85 -5.34
CA SER A 73 -15.00 3.83 -4.73
C SER A 73 -14.71 3.77 -3.23
N PHE A 74 -13.83 4.64 -2.75
CA PHE A 74 -13.75 4.97 -1.33
C PHE A 74 -15.07 5.65 -0.98
N VAL A 75 -15.95 4.91 -0.31
CA VAL A 75 -17.00 5.46 0.56
C VAL A 75 -16.45 5.52 1.98
#